data_AF-A0A4V1FYM0-F1
#
_entry.id   AF-A0A4V1FYM0-F1
#
_cell.length_a   1.000
_cell.length_b   1.000
_cell.length_c   1.000
_cell.angle_alpha   90.00
_cell.angle_beta   90.00
_cell.angle_gamma   90.00
#
_symmetry.space_group_name_H-M   'P 1'
#
loop_
_entity.id
_entity.type
_entity.pdbx_description
1 polymer ?
#
loop_
_entity_poly.entity_id
_entity_poly.type
_entity_poly.pdbx_seq_one_letter_code
_entity_poly.pdbx_strand_id
1 'polypeptide(L)'
;MSSTGTPTETGRGFGLSSREARVIGGASVLMALNVVVMYGLVSTPLSNVNDYLFRFPIIGAIAYGAAIMAGQLVAERGVEGGDTGIAFVGMVILQLAFGIFGAGVLRFAPRESQLPILAVTAVVVAVLTAVIAAYVYARSKSFEHWGSYANYAFIGGLVAILLGTFYAPVLLLGFVLVFLGFLLRLGWEIWKVRDQRTESVALQTIGVYIAVAGVFVHVLQLVMRYFASRQ
;
A
#
# COMPACT_ATOMS: atom_id res chain seq x y z
N MET A 1 39.08 19.52 24.76
CA MET A 1 37.65 19.38 25.11
C MET A 1 37.14 18.14 24.39
N SER A 2 36.62 17.19 25.15
CA SER A 2 36.30 15.82 24.72
C SER A 2 34.99 15.80 23.92
N SER A 3 35.04 15.34 22.66
CA SER A 3 33.86 14.99 21.89
C SER A 3 33.50 13.53 22.20
N THR A 4 32.75 13.31 23.27
CA THR A 4 32.07 12.03 23.49
C THR A 4 30.90 11.94 22.51
N GLY A 5 31.19 11.56 21.27
CA GLY A 5 30.17 10.98 20.39
C GLY A 5 29.73 9.69 21.05
N THR A 6 28.49 9.66 21.54
CA THR A 6 27.86 8.43 22.01
C THR A 6 27.77 7.47 20.82
N PRO A 7 28.42 6.29 20.89
CA PRO A 7 28.13 5.23 19.94
C PRO A 7 26.70 4.79 20.22
N THR A 8 25.81 4.92 19.25
CA THR A 8 24.54 4.21 19.28
C THR A 8 24.88 2.72 19.16
N GLU A 9 25.01 2.05 20.30
CA GLU A 9 25.14 0.61 20.38
C GLU A 9 23.94 -0.02 19.67
N THR A 10 24.22 -0.56 18.49
CA THR A 10 23.35 -1.51 17.82
C THR A 10 23.31 -2.78 18.64
N GLY A 11 22.42 -2.82 19.63
CA GLY A 11 21.88 -4.06 20.17
C GLY A 11 21.07 -4.76 19.06
N ARG A 12 21.77 -5.38 18.10
CA ARG A 12 21.21 -6.28 17.08
C ARG A 12 20.80 -7.58 17.77
N GLY A 13 19.80 -7.50 18.65
CA GLY A 13 19.01 -8.65 19.07
C GLY A 13 18.04 -9.02 17.96
N PHE A 14 17.69 -10.30 17.87
CA PHE A 14 16.74 -10.89 16.92
C PHE A 14 15.27 -10.43 17.17
N GLY A 15 15.08 -9.22 17.69
CA GLY A 15 13.80 -8.65 18.10
C GLY A 15 13.60 -7.26 17.52
N LEU A 16 12.35 -6.95 17.15
CA LEU A 16 11.95 -5.62 16.70
C LEU A 16 12.16 -4.61 17.84
N SER A 17 12.72 -3.44 17.53
CA SER A 17 12.69 -2.32 18.46
C SER A 17 11.25 -1.92 18.78
N SER A 18 11.01 -1.32 19.96
CA SER A 18 9.68 -0.84 20.34
C SER A 18 9.07 0.10 19.29
N ARG A 19 9.92 0.88 18.62
CA ARG A 19 9.53 1.77 17.52
C ARG A 19 9.04 1.00 16.29
N GLU A 20 9.82 0.03 15.82
CA GLU A 20 9.46 -0.80 14.65
C GLU A 20 8.17 -1.56 14.91
N ALA A 21 8.02 -2.14 16.11
CA ALA A 21 6.79 -2.84 16.50
C ALA A 21 5.57 -1.91 16.48
N ARG A 22 5.70 -0.65 16.93
CA ARG A 22 4.61 0.34 16.86
C ARG A 22 4.24 0.71 15.43
N VAL A 23 5.23 0.92 14.56
CA VAL A 23 4.97 1.25 13.14
C VAL A 23 4.29 0.09 12.43
N ILE A 24 4.86 -1.11 12.53
CA ILE A 24 4.35 -2.31 11.86
C ILE A 24 2.97 -2.67 12.42
N GLY A 25 2.80 -2.62 13.74
CA GLY A 25 1.52 -2.86 14.40
C GLY A 25 0.46 -1.85 13.97
N GLY A 26 0.81 -0.56 13.93
CA GLY A 26 -0.08 0.51 13.46
C GLY A 26 -0.53 0.29 12.01
N ALA A 27 0.41 0.01 11.11
CA ALA A 27 0.08 -0.24 9.70
C ALA A 27 -0.77 -1.50 9.52
N SER A 28 -0.53 -2.54 10.32
CA SER A 28 -1.32 -3.77 10.31
C SER A 28 -2.76 -3.53 10.78
N VAL A 29 -2.95 -2.74 11.83
CA VAL A 29 -4.30 -2.34 12.30
C VAL A 29 -5.03 -1.54 11.23
N LEU A 30 -4.36 -0.58 10.59
CA LEU A 30 -4.94 0.20 9.50
C LEU A 30 -5.30 -0.67 8.30
N MET A 31 -4.49 -1.67 7.97
CA MET A 31 -4.79 -2.63 6.91
C MET A 31 -5.98 -3.51 7.29
N ALA A 32 -6.05 -4.02 8.51
CA ALA A 32 -7.19 -4.82 8.99
C ALA A 32 -8.50 -4.02 8.93
N LEU A 33 -8.46 -2.74 9.37
CA LEU A 33 -9.58 -1.82 9.22
C LEU A 33 -9.97 -1.66 7.74
N ASN A 34 -8.98 -1.53 6.86
CA ASN A 34 -9.23 -1.38 5.44
C ASN A 34 -9.92 -2.61 4.83
N VAL A 35 -9.53 -3.83 5.23
CA VAL A 35 -10.19 -5.07 4.83
C VAL A 35 -11.65 -5.08 5.28
N VAL A 36 -11.93 -4.63 6.51
CA VAL A 36 -13.31 -4.48 7.02
C VAL A 36 -14.09 -3.46 6.18
N VAL A 37 -13.47 -2.33 5.81
CA VAL A 37 -14.08 -1.33 4.93
C VAL A 37 -14.38 -1.95 3.55
N MET A 38 -13.45 -2.67 2.93
CA MET A 38 -13.67 -3.36 1.65
C MET A 38 -14.86 -4.33 1.75
N TYR A 39 -14.88 -5.16 2.78
CA TYR A 39 -15.94 -6.15 3.00
C TYR A 39 -17.30 -5.49 3.26
N GLY A 40 -17.36 -4.42 4.04
CA GLY A 40 -18.59 -3.67 4.28
C GLY A 40 -19.10 -2.96 3.03
N LEU A 41 -18.20 -2.37 2.24
CA LEU A 41 -18.55 -1.61 1.05
C LEU A 41 -18.95 -2.48 -0.15
N VAL A 42 -18.58 -3.77 -0.18
CA VAL A 42 -18.91 -4.68 -1.29
C VAL A 42 -20.42 -4.92 -1.45
N SER A 43 -21.23 -4.68 -0.42
CA SER A 43 -22.70 -4.70 -0.47
C SER A 43 -23.35 -3.36 -0.76
N THR A 44 -22.57 -2.30 -0.92
CA THR A 44 -23.08 -0.95 -1.16
C THR A 44 -22.94 -0.55 -2.63
N PRO A 45 -23.69 0.46 -3.10
CA PRO A 45 -23.51 1.03 -4.43
C PRO A 45 -22.08 1.56 -4.69
N LEU A 46 -21.30 1.86 -3.65
CA LEU A 46 -19.91 2.31 -3.81
C LEU A 46 -19.03 1.26 -4.47
N SER A 47 -19.36 -0.02 -4.36
CA SER A 47 -18.64 -1.08 -5.07
C SER A 47 -18.76 -0.95 -6.61
N ASN A 48 -19.78 -0.22 -7.11
CA ASN A 48 -19.97 0.03 -8.54
C ASN A 48 -19.15 1.20 -9.08
N VAL A 49 -18.51 1.98 -8.22
CA VAL A 49 -17.66 3.12 -8.63
C VAL A 49 -16.57 2.67 -9.62
N ASN A 50 -16.03 1.46 -9.44
CA ASN A 50 -15.03 0.89 -10.34
C ASN A 50 -15.54 0.75 -11.79
N ASP A 51 -16.82 0.42 -12.02
CA ASP A 51 -17.34 0.29 -13.39
C ASP A 51 -17.32 1.62 -14.14
N TYR A 52 -17.72 2.68 -13.45
CA TYR A 52 -17.76 4.02 -14.04
C TYR A 52 -16.34 4.55 -14.30
N LEU A 53 -15.46 4.40 -13.31
CA LEU A 53 -14.09 4.92 -13.39
C LEU A 53 -13.22 4.12 -14.36
N PHE A 54 -13.32 2.79 -14.37
CA PHE A 54 -12.49 1.93 -15.23
C PHE A 54 -13.13 1.62 -16.58
N ARG A 55 -14.27 2.24 -16.92
CA ARG A 55 -14.78 2.28 -18.31
C ARG A 55 -13.71 2.78 -19.27
N PHE A 56 -12.90 3.75 -18.82
CA PHE A 56 -11.63 4.11 -19.43
C PHE A 56 -10.54 3.90 -18.38
N PRO A 57 -9.67 2.88 -18.50
CA PRO A 57 -8.74 2.49 -17.43
C PRO A 57 -7.90 3.64 -16.86
N ILE A 58 -7.50 4.59 -17.71
CA ILE A 58 -6.75 5.77 -17.29
C ILE A 58 -7.51 6.67 -16.31
N ILE A 59 -8.84 6.81 -16.46
CA ILE A 59 -9.65 7.65 -15.58
C ILE A 59 -9.65 7.05 -14.18
N GLY A 60 -9.85 5.73 -14.05
CA GLY A 60 -9.78 5.05 -12.77
C GLY A 60 -8.39 5.14 -12.13
N ALA A 61 -7.32 4.94 -12.91
CA ALA A 61 -5.96 5.08 -12.41
C ALA A 61 -5.66 6.48 -11.87
N ILE A 62 -6.06 7.54 -12.60
CA ILE A 62 -5.89 8.92 -12.16
C ILE A 62 -6.74 9.21 -10.92
N ALA A 63 -8.01 8.80 -10.91
CA ALA A 63 -8.93 9.07 -9.80
C ALA A 63 -8.43 8.46 -8.48
N TYR A 64 -8.08 7.16 -8.49
CA TYR A 64 -7.54 6.50 -7.28
C TYR A 64 -6.14 7.01 -6.92
N GLY A 65 -5.27 7.23 -7.91
CA GLY A 65 -3.94 7.79 -7.67
C GLY A 65 -4.00 9.18 -7.02
N ALA A 66 -4.89 10.05 -7.51
CA ALA A 66 -5.13 11.38 -6.95
C ALA A 66 -5.74 11.31 -5.55
N ALA A 67 -6.73 10.43 -5.32
CA ALA A 67 -7.33 10.25 -4.01
C ALA A 67 -6.31 9.75 -2.97
N ILE A 68 -5.45 8.79 -3.34
CA ILE A 68 -4.38 8.29 -2.47
C ILE A 68 -3.37 9.39 -2.18
N MET A 69 -2.90 10.10 -3.20
CA MET A 69 -1.94 11.20 -3.04
C MET A 69 -2.52 12.33 -2.16
N ALA A 70 -3.77 12.73 -2.39
CA ALA A 70 -4.44 13.75 -1.60
C ALA A 70 -4.63 13.30 -0.15
N GLY A 71 -5.10 12.07 0.08
CA GLY A 71 -5.24 11.50 1.42
C GLY A 71 -3.93 11.44 2.18
N GLN A 72 -2.84 11.04 1.50
CA GLN A 72 -1.49 11.05 2.06
C GLN A 72 -1.06 12.46 2.45
N LEU A 73 -1.15 13.44 1.53
CA LEU A 73 -0.73 14.82 1.79
C LEU A 73 -1.52 15.45 2.95
N VAL A 74 -2.82 15.19 3.03
CA VAL A 74 -3.66 15.66 4.14
C VAL A 74 -3.24 14.98 5.44
N ALA A 75 -3.04 13.66 5.45
CA ALA A 75 -2.62 12.93 6.64
C ALA A 75 -1.26 13.40 7.17
N GLU A 76 -0.28 13.55 6.27
CA GLU A 76 1.08 14.01 6.59
C GLU A 76 1.06 15.42 7.16
N ARG A 77 0.36 16.36 6.50
CA ARG A 77 0.20 17.73 7.00
C ARG A 77 -0.44 17.79 8.38
N GLY A 78 -1.44 16.96 8.64
CA GLY A 78 -2.07 16.88 9.96
C GLY A 78 -1.07 16.42 11.03
N VAL A 79 -0.30 15.37 10.75
CA VAL A 79 0.70 14.86 11.70
C VAL A 79 1.83 15.85 11.92
N GLU A 80 2.36 16.46 10.87
CA GLU A 80 3.42 17.47 10.95
C GLU A 80 2.96 18.75 11.68
N GLY A 81 1.71 19.15 11.45
CA GLY A 81 1.09 20.30 12.13
C GLY A 81 0.58 20.01 13.54
N GLY A 82 0.67 18.77 14.03
CA GLY A 82 0.09 18.36 15.32
C GLY A 82 -1.44 18.35 15.36
N ASP A 83 -2.10 18.46 14.22
CA ASP A 83 -3.55 18.43 14.08
C ASP A 83 -4.05 17.01 13.81
N THR A 84 -4.52 16.37 14.88
CA THR A 84 -5.05 15.00 14.82
C THR A 84 -6.31 14.90 13.98
N GLY A 85 -7.12 15.97 13.89
CA GLY A 85 -8.33 16.01 13.07
C GLY A 85 -8.01 15.95 11.58
N ILE A 86 -7.07 16.78 11.13
CA ILE A 86 -6.60 16.76 9.74
C ILE A 86 -5.94 15.42 9.42
N ALA A 87 -5.11 14.89 10.33
CA ALA A 87 -4.48 13.58 10.15
C ALA A 87 -5.53 12.47 9.97
N PHE A 88 -6.58 12.49 10.79
CA PHE A 88 -7.70 11.55 10.71
C PHE A 88 -8.46 11.67 9.39
N VAL A 89 -8.75 12.89 8.92
CA VAL A 89 -9.42 13.10 7.62
C VAL A 89 -8.60 12.50 6.48
N GLY A 90 -7.28 12.74 6.45
CA GLY A 90 -6.40 12.14 5.46
C GLY A 90 -6.43 10.61 5.50
N MET A 91 -6.42 10.04 6.71
CA MET A 91 -6.56 8.59 6.90
C MET A 91 -7.91 8.05 6.40
N VAL A 92 -9.02 8.74 6.64
CA VAL A 92 -10.34 8.34 6.12
C VAL A 92 -10.34 8.36 4.59
N ILE A 93 -9.74 9.38 3.97
CA ILE A 93 -9.61 9.45 2.50
C ILE A 93 -8.84 8.23 1.97
N LEU A 94 -7.69 7.90 2.58
CA LEU A 94 -6.90 6.73 2.19
C LEU A 94 -7.69 5.42 2.37
N GLN A 95 -8.36 5.27 3.51
CA GLN A 95 -9.17 4.09 3.83
C GLN A 95 -10.30 3.91 2.81
N LEU A 96 -10.99 4.98 2.44
CA LEU A 96 -12.03 4.93 1.42
C LEU A 96 -11.47 4.70 0.02
N ALA A 97 -10.34 5.31 -0.34
CA ALA A 97 -9.73 5.11 -1.66
C ALA A 97 -9.37 3.64 -1.90
N PHE A 98 -8.60 3.01 -0.99
CA PHE A 98 -8.28 1.59 -1.09
C PHE A 98 -9.51 0.70 -0.85
N GLY A 99 -10.37 1.08 0.09
CA GLY A 99 -11.56 0.33 0.47
C GLY A 99 -12.57 0.19 -0.68
N ILE A 100 -12.90 1.30 -1.34
CA ILE A 100 -13.80 1.32 -2.51
C ILE A 100 -13.17 0.55 -3.67
N PHE A 101 -11.87 0.78 -3.95
CA PHE A 101 -11.18 0.06 -5.01
C PHE A 101 -11.23 -1.46 -4.80
N GLY A 102 -10.87 -1.92 -3.60
CA GLY A 102 -10.87 -3.34 -3.23
C GLY A 102 -12.27 -3.94 -3.22
N ALA A 103 -13.28 -3.21 -2.72
CA ALA A 103 -14.68 -3.63 -2.77
C ALA A 103 -15.16 -3.82 -4.22
N GLY A 104 -14.83 -2.89 -5.12
CA GLY A 104 -15.22 -3.00 -6.52
C GLY A 104 -14.52 -4.14 -7.28
N VAL A 105 -13.35 -4.59 -6.80
CA VAL A 105 -12.70 -5.82 -7.28
C VAL A 105 -13.40 -7.07 -6.68
N LEU A 106 -13.68 -7.06 -5.37
CA LEU A 106 -14.22 -8.19 -4.64
C LEU A 106 -15.68 -8.53 -5.01
N ARG A 107 -16.49 -7.55 -5.43
CA ARG A 107 -17.92 -7.75 -5.71
C ARG A 107 -18.22 -8.77 -6.80
N PHE A 108 -17.25 -9.05 -7.67
CA PHE A 108 -17.39 -10.05 -8.73
C PHE A 108 -17.29 -11.49 -8.19
N ALA A 109 -16.88 -11.68 -6.93
CA ALA A 109 -16.86 -13.00 -6.29
C ALA A 109 -18.23 -13.33 -5.67
N PRO A 110 -18.65 -14.60 -5.71
CA PRO A 110 -19.77 -15.09 -4.92
C PRO A 110 -19.61 -14.74 -3.44
N ARG A 111 -20.71 -14.38 -2.76
CA ARG A 111 -20.71 -13.91 -1.36
C ARG A 111 -19.94 -14.84 -0.42
N GLU A 112 -20.13 -16.14 -0.57
CA GLU A 112 -19.46 -17.19 0.20
C GLU A 112 -17.93 -17.24 -0.01
N SER A 113 -17.44 -16.79 -1.17
CA SER A 113 -16.01 -16.79 -1.51
C SER A 113 -15.30 -15.50 -1.11
N GLN A 114 -16.03 -14.43 -0.75
CA GLN A 114 -15.44 -13.12 -0.49
C GLN A 114 -14.48 -13.13 0.72
N LEU A 115 -14.88 -13.74 1.83
CA LEU A 115 -14.03 -13.87 3.02
C LEU A 115 -12.81 -14.76 2.76
N PRO A 116 -12.94 -15.98 2.16
CA PRO A 116 -11.78 -16.76 1.74
C PRO A 116 -10.80 -16.00 0.84
N ILE A 117 -11.30 -15.24 -0.14
CA ILE A 117 -10.46 -14.45 -1.06
C ILE A 117 -9.69 -13.36 -0.31
N LEU A 118 -10.34 -12.63 0.59
CA LEU A 118 -9.68 -11.63 1.44
C LEU A 118 -8.63 -12.26 2.36
N ALA A 119 -8.94 -13.41 2.96
CA ALA A 119 -8.01 -14.14 3.83
C ALA A 119 -6.77 -14.62 3.07
N VAL A 120 -6.95 -15.24 1.90
CA VAL A 120 -5.84 -15.66 1.03
C VAL A 120 -5.02 -14.45 0.59
N THR A 121 -5.66 -13.35 0.21
CA THR A 121 -4.98 -12.11 -0.16
C THR A 121 -4.12 -11.60 1.00
N ALA A 122 -4.68 -11.54 2.22
CA ALA A 122 -3.95 -11.11 3.41
C ALA A 122 -2.73 -11.99 3.69
N VAL A 123 -2.86 -13.31 3.56
CA VAL A 123 -1.74 -14.26 3.73
C VAL A 123 -0.65 -14.01 2.70
N VAL A 124 -1.00 -13.89 1.41
CA VAL A 124 -0.02 -13.65 0.34
C VAL A 124 0.70 -12.31 0.55
N VAL A 125 -0.02 -11.26 0.93
CA VAL A 125 0.57 -9.94 1.22
C VAL A 125 1.48 -9.99 2.43
N ALA A 126 1.09 -10.71 3.49
CA ALA A 126 1.94 -10.90 4.66
C ALA A 126 3.25 -11.63 4.31
N VAL A 127 3.17 -12.67 3.48
CA VAL A 127 4.35 -13.40 2.99
C VAL A 127 5.24 -12.49 2.13
N LEU A 128 4.67 -11.75 1.17
CA LEU A 128 5.43 -10.81 0.35
C LEU A 128 6.11 -9.72 1.19
N THR A 129 5.40 -9.17 2.17
CA THR A 129 5.92 -8.17 3.10
C THR A 129 7.05 -8.75 3.93
N ALA A 130 6.90 -9.97 4.44
CA ALA A 130 7.94 -10.66 5.20
C ALA A 130 9.20 -10.95 4.35
N VAL A 131 9.03 -11.37 3.09
CA VAL A 131 10.15 -11.59 2.16
C VAL A 131 10.89 -10.29 1.87
N ILE A 132 10.16 -9.20 1.58
CA ILE A 132 10.77 -7.88 1.35
C ILE A 132 11.48 -7.39 2.60
N ALA A 133 10.85 -7.51 3.78
CA ALA A 133 11.46 -7.14 5.04
C ALA A 133 12.74 -7.95 5.30
N ALA A 134 12.69 -9.28 5.16
CA ALA A 134 13.86 -10.13 5.32
C ALA A 134 14.99 -9.71 4.37
N TYR A 135 14.68 -9.42 3.11
CA TYR A 135 15.68 -8.95 2.13
C TYR A 135 16.28 -7.58 2.51
N VAL A 136 15.47 -6.63 2.99
CA VAL A 136 15.93 -5.32 3.43
C VAL A 136 16.79 -5.46 4.69
N TYR A 137 16.35 -6.19 5.71
CA TYR A 137 17.08 -6.34 6.98
C TYR A 137 18.35 -7.20 6.84
N ALA A 138 18.39 -8.16 5.90
CA ALA A 138 19.58 -8.98 5.65
C ALA A 138 20.72 -8.22 4.95
N ARG A 139 20.49 -7.00 4.44
CA ARG A 139 21.46 -6.24 3.66
C ARG A 139 21.86 -4.95 4.37
N SER A 140 23.15 -4.72 4.54
CA SER A 140 23.70 -3.49 5.14
C SER A 140 23.67 -2.26 4.22
N LYS A 141 23.24 -2.39 2.96
CA LYS A 141 23.21 -1.29 1.99
C LYS A 141 22.01 -0.36 2.21
N SER A 142 22.12 0.86 1.66
CA SER A 142 21.01 1.80 1.54
C SER A 142 20.02 1.35 0.47
N PHE A 143 18.72 1.60 0.70
CA PHE A 143 17.64 1.36 -0.25
C PHE A 143 16.93 2.67 -0.68
N GLU A 144 17.57 3.82 -0.49
CA GLU A 144 17.01 5.13 -0.83
C GLU A 144 16.50 5.21 -2.29
N HIS A 145 17.27 4.66 -3.24
CA HIS A 145 16.92 4.61 -4.67
C HIS A 145 15.62 3.86 -4.96
N TRP A 146 15.14 2.98 -4.07
CA TRP A 146 13.89 2.25 -4.28
C TRP A 146 12.68 3.19 -4.29
N GLY A 147 12.75 4.33 -3.59
CA GLY A 147 11.74 5.38 -3.68
C GLY A 147 11.66 5.98 -5.08
N SER A 148 12.80 6.32 -5.69
CA SER A 148 12.86 6.81 -7.06
C SER A 148 12.40 5.77 -8.07
N TYR A 149 12.81 4.50 -7.90
CA TYR A 149 12.37 3.40 -8.76
C TYR A 149 10.87 3.16 -8.66
N ALA A 150 10.28 3.27 -7.45
CA ALA A 150 8.84 3.21 -7.27
C ALA A 150 8.13 4.32 -8.05
N ASN A 151 8.64 5.56 -8.00
CA ASN A 151 8.08 6.67 -8.76
C ASN A 151 8.16 6.44 -10.27
N TYR A 152 9.29 5.96 -10.79
CA TYR A 152 9.41 5.61 -12.21
C TYR A 152 8.46 4.47 -12.61
N ALA A 153 8.27 3.48 -11.75
CA ALA A 153 7.34 2.40 -11.97
C ALA A 153 5.87 2.89 -11.97
N PHE A 154 5.50 3.81 -11.07
CA PHE A 154 4.17 4.42 -11.08
C PHE A 154 3.93 5.28 -12.32
N ILE A 155 4.88 6.13 -12.71
CA ILE A 155 4.76 6.95 -13.92
C ILE A 155 4.69 6.07 -15.17
N GLY A 156 5.60 5.11 -15.30
CA GLY A 156 5.61 4.15 -16.41
C GLY A 156 4.33 3.32 -16.45
N GLY A 157 3.82 2.90 -15.30
CA GLY A 157 2.54 2.21 -15.16
C GLY A 157 1.37 3.07 -15.61
N LEU A 158 1.33 4.35 -15.22
CA LEU A 158 0.28 5.28 -15.65
C LEU A 158 0.32 5.52 -17.16
N VAL A 159 1.51 5.68 -17.75
CA VAL A 159 1.69 5.80 -19.20
C VAL A 159 1.24 4.53 -19.91
N ALA A 160 1.59 3.35 -19.39
CA ALA A 160 1.14 2.07 -19.94
C ALA A 160 -0.38 1.91 -19.82
N ILE A 161 -1.02 2.37 -18.75
CA ILE A 161 -2.48 2.37 -18.61
C ILE A 161 -3.13 3.34 -19.61
N LEU A 162 -2.53 4.51 -19.83
CA LEU A 162 -2.99 5.47 -20.83
C LEU A 162 -2.96 4.86 -22.24
N LEU A 163 -1.83 4.27 -22.65
CA LEU A 163 -1.71 3.57 -23.93
C LEU A 163 -2.64 2.36 -23.98
N GLY A 164 -2.74 1.61 -22.89
CA GLY A 164 -3.60 0.44 -22.74
C GLY A 164 -5.09 0.74 -22.83
N THR A 165 -5.50 1.97 -22.59
CA THR A 165 -6.87 2.45 -22.81
C THR A 165 -7.26 2.39 -24.29
N PHE A 166 -6.27 2.51 -25.19
CA PHE A 166 -6.47 2.40 -26.65
C PHE A 166 -6.00 1.05 -27.20
N TYR A 167 -5.05 0.38 -26.53
CA TYR A 167 -4.50 -0.91 -26.94
C TYR A 167 -4.40 -1.89 -25.76
N ALA A 168 -5.48 -2.64 -25.53
CA ALA A 168 -5.71 -3.47 -24.35
C ALA A 168 -4.55 -4.38 -23.91
N PRO A 169 -3.74 -5.01 -24.80
CA PRO A 169 -2.61 -5.83 -24.38
C PRO A 169 -1.59 -5.10 -23.48
N VAL A 170 -1.46 -3.78 -23.61
CA VAL A 170 -0.51 -2.97 -22.81
C VAL A 170 -1.01 -2.74 -21.37
N LEU A 171 -2.29 -2.98 -21.07
CA LEU A 171 -2.81 -2.88 -19.71
C LEU A 171 -2.14 -3.84 -18.74
N LEU A 172 -1.68 -5.01 -19.22
CA LEU A 172 -0.90 -5.93 -18.39
C LEU A 172 0.41 -5.30 -17.93
N LEU A 173 1.11 -4.60 -18.82
CA LEU A 173 2.32 -3.87 -18.46
C LEU A 173 2.01 -2.77 -17.43
N GLY A 174 0.89 -2.05 -17.60
CA GLY A 174 0.39 -1.09 -16.63
C GLY A 174 0.20 -1.69 -15.24
N PHE A 175 -0.51 -2.81 -15.15
CA PHE A 175 -0.70 -3.55 -13.89
C PHE A 175 0.64 -3.96 -13.26
N VAL A 176 1.55 -4.55 -14.04
CA VAL A 176 2.86 -5.01 -13.54
C VAL A 176 3.69 -3.85 -13.01
N LEU A 177 3.74 -2.72 -13.73
CA LEU A 177 4.53 -1.56 -13.32
C LEU A 177 3.97 -0.89 -12.07
N VAL A 178 2.65 -0.71 -11.97
CA VAL A 178 2.03 -0.14 -10.75
C VAL A 178 2.24 -1.09 -9.56
N PHE A 179 2.08 -2.40 -9.76
CA PHE A 179 2.31 -3.37 -8.70
C PHE A 179 3.78 -3.37 -8.24
N LEU A 180 4.72 -3.34 -9.19
CA LEU A 180 6.15 -3.20 -8.90
C LEU A 180 6.45 -1.90 -8.15
N GLY A 181 5.79 -0.79 -8.51
CA GLY A 181 5.88 0.48 -7.81
C GLY A 181 5.52 0.34 -6.33
N PHE A 182 4.43 -0.36 -6.01
CA PHE A 182 4.06 -0.62 -4.62
C PHE A 182 5.02 -1.57 -3.89
N LEU A 183 5.56 -2.61 -4.54
CA LEU A 183 6.56 -3.49 -3.93
C LEU A 183 7.87 -2.74 -3.61
N LEU A 184 8.34 -1.90 -4.53
CA LEU A 184 9.51 -1.05 -4.34
C LEU A 184 9.27 -0.02 -3.25
N ARG A 185 8.09 0.61 -3.23
CA ARG A 185 7.67 1.55 -2.18
C ARG A 185 7.63 0.86 -0.83
N LEU A 186 7.10 -0.36 -0.74
CA LEU A 186 7.07 -1.14 0.49
C LEU A 186 8.48 -1.42 1.01
N GLY A 187 9.40 -1.86 0.15
CA GLY A 187 10.80 -2.04 0.55
C GLY A 187 11.48 -0.75 1.00
N TRP A 188 11.21 0.36 0.31
CA TRP A 188 11.70 1.69 0.71
C TRP A 188 11.16 2.14 2.07
N GLU A 189 9.86 1.93 2.34
CA GLU A 189 9.24 2.25 3.63
C GLU A 189 9.81 1.39 4.76
N ILE A 190 9.97 0.09 4.54
CA ILE A 190 10.59 -0.82 5.51
C ILE A 190 12.05 -0.42 5.78
N TRP A 191 12.79 0.01 4.75
CA TRP A 191 14.14 0.51 4.93
C TRP A 191 14.18 1.80 5.78
N LYS A 192 13.25 2.74 5.55
CA LYS A 192 13.15 3.94 6.40
C LYS A 192 12.83 3.60 7.85
N VAL A 193 12.01 2.56 8.09
CA VAL A 193 11.75 2.01 9.42
C VAL A 193 13.03 1.50 10.08
N ARG A 194 13.78 0.63 9.37
CA ARG A 194 15.04 0.04 9.84
C ARG A 194 16.09 1.09 10.18
N ASP A 195 16.30 2.06 9.30
CA ASP A 195 17.33 3.09 9.43
C ASP A 195 16.82 4.36 10.14
N GLN A 196 15.62 4.32 10.72
CA GLN A 196 14.98 5.42 11.48
C GLN A 196 14.98 6.76 10.72
N ARG A 197 14.74 6.72 9.40
CA ARG A 197 14.85 7.88 8.49
C ARG A 197 13.70 8.88 8.57
N THR A 198 12.67 8.57 9.35
CA THR A 198 11.55 9.47 9.64
C THR A 198 11.41 9.51 11.14
N GLU A 199 11.37 10.68 11.77
CA GLU A 199 11.29 10.79 13.23
C GLU A 199 9.90 10.36 13.73
N SER A 200 8.84 10.87 13.10
CA SER A 200 7.45 10.57 13.46
C SER A 200 7.07 9.11 13.16
N VAL A 201 6.66 8.40 14.21
CA VAL A 201 6.08 7.04 14.12
C VAL A 201 4.77 7.06 13.33
N ALA A 202 3.98 8.13 13.43
CA ALA A 202 2.71 8.25 12.72
C ALA A 202 2.93 8.40 11.20
N LEU A 203 3.83 9.30 10.77
CA LEU A 203 4.18 9.45 9.36
C LEU A 203 4.71 8.14 8.76
N GLN A 204 5.59 7.47 9.50
CA GLN A 204 6.15 6.19 9.07
C GLN A 204 5.07 5.09 8.98
N THR A 205 4.12 5.06 9.92
CA THR A 205 2.96 4.16 9.90
C THR A 205 2.08 4.39 8.67
N ILE A 206 1.80 5.66 8.33
CA ILE A 206 1.02 6.04 7.14
C ILE A 206 1.70 5.55 5.87
N GLY A 207 3.01 5.80 5.73
CA GLY A 207 3.80 5.36 4.58
C GLY A 207 3.76 3.84 4.38
N VAL A 208 4.00 3.07 5.45
CA VAL A 208 3.93 1.59 5.41
C VAL A 208 2.52 1.12 5.07
N TYR A 209 1.48 1.70 5.68
CA TYR A 209 0.10 1.35 5.37
C TYR A 209 -0.24 1.56 3.88
N ILE A 210 0.10 2.72 3.31
CA ILE A 210 -0.17 3.01 1.88
C ILE A 210 0.53 1.98 0.98
N ALA A 211 1.78 1.64 1.30
CA ALA A 211 2.54 0.66 0.53
C ALA A 211 1.91 -0.74 0.61
N VAL A 212 1.58 -1.20 1.82
CA VAL A 212 0.93 -2.51 2.05
C VAL A 212 -0.45 -2.56 1.41
N ALA A 213 -1.28 -1.51 1.55
CA ALA A 213 -2.61 -1.44 0.96
C ALA A 213 -2.55 -1.48 -0.57
N GLY A 214 -1.58 -0.79 -1.17
CA GLY A 214 -1.34 -0.85 -2.62
C GLY A 214 -0.93 -2.24 -3.09
N VAL A 215 -0.02 -2.92 -2.39
CA VAL A 215 0.32 -4.33 -2.65
C VAL A 215 -0.92 -5.20 -2.49
N PHE A 216 -1.72 -4.99 -1.45
CA PHE A 216 -2.90 -5.78 -1.13
C PHE A 216 -3.93 -5.75 -2.25
N VAL A 217 -4.28 -4.57 -2.78
CA VAL A 217 -5.29 -4.49 -3.83
C VAL A 217 -4.83 -5.12 -5.15
N HIS A 218 -3.53 -5.12 -5.45
CA HIS A 218 -3.01 -5.80 -6.63
C HIS A 218 -2.97 -7.32 -6.45
N VAL A 219 -2.59 -7.79 -5.27
CA VAL A 219 -2.67 -9.22 -4.92
C VAL A 219 -4.13 -9.68 -4.94
N LEU A 220 -5.07 -8.87 -4.44
CA LEU A 220 -6.51 -9.17 -4.48
C LEU A 220 -6.98 -9.42 -5.92
N GLN A 221 -6.57 -8.58 -6.87
CA GLN A 221 -6.90 -8.79 -8.29
C GLN A 221 -6.33 -10.10 -8.84
N LEU A 222 -5.12 -10.49 -8.45
CA LEU A 222 -4.51 -11.76 -8.86
C LEU A 222 -5.25 -12.96 -8.25
N VAL A 223 -5.57 -12.91 -6.97
CA VAL A 223 -6.33 -13.96 -6.28
C VAL A 223 -7.72 -14.08 -6.91
N MET A 224 -8.40 -12.97 -7.16
CA MET A 224 -9.69 -12.96 -7.87
C MET A 224 -9.60 -13.63 -9.25
N ARG A 225 -8.58 -13.29 -10.05
CA ARG A 225 -8.35 -13.93 -11.36
C ARG A 225 -8.10 -15.42 -11.24
N TYR A 226 -7.34 -15.84 -10.23
CA TYR A 226 -7.10 -17.26 -9.97
C TYR A 226 -8.39 -18.00 -9.61
N PHE A 227 -9.20 -17.46 -8.69
CA PHE A 227 -10.49 -18.07 -8.33
C PHE A 227 -11.45 -18.12 -9.52
N ALA A 228 -11.51 -17.06 -10.32
CA ALA A 228 -12.33 -17.04 -11.54
C ALA A 228 -11.88 -18.08 -12.58
N SER A 229 -10.58 -18.39 -12.66
CA SER A 229 -10.06 -19.43 -13.58
C SER A 229 -10.35 -20.87 -13.14
N ARG A 230 -10.85 -21.07 -11.92
CA ARG A 230 -11.15 -22.39 -11.34
C ARG A 230 -12.64 -22.74 -11.41
N GLN A 231 -13.47 -21.82 -11.91
CA GLN A 231 -14.90 -22.02 -12.21
C GLN A 231 -15.06 -22.38 -13.68
#